data_AF-A0A7D5H295-F1
#
_entry.id   AF-A0A7D5H295-F1
#
_cell.length_a   1.000
_cell.length_b   1.000
_cell.length_c   1.000
_cell.angle_alpha   90.00
_cell.angle_beta   90.00
_cell.angle_gamma   90.00
#
_symmetry.space_group_name_H-M   'P 1'
#
loop_
_entity.id
_entity.type
_entity.pdbx_description
1 polymer ?
#
loop_
_entity_poly.entity_id
_entity_poly.type
_entity_poly.pdbx_seq_one_letter_code
_entity_poly.pdbx_strand_id
1 'polypeptide(L)'
;MRQPDIEIYLKDADVDHKAIAAWLGEALGPCSDWVQKGQTWKCTAGGVPVTWLPKAVGKWNSLYLESDQTPWDDDIACARAAFAALQVEVRCAPGSWVEEEGEESADTWIRVSEEGEEQITWRTS
;
A
#
# COMPACT_ATOMS: atom_id res chain seq x y z
N MET A 1 4.33 -15.72 9.35
CA MET A 1 5.66 -15.12 9.10
C MET A 1 5.37 -13.82 8.38
N ARG A 2 5.93 -12.69 8.81
CA ARG A 2 5.60 -11.39 8.18
C ARG A 2 6.26 -11.29 6.81
N GLN A 3 5.58 -10.63 5.88
CA GLN A 3 6.19 -10.33 4.58
C GLN A 3 7.37 -9.36 4.77
N PRO A 4 8.44 -9.51 3.96
CA PRO A 4 9.61 -8.63 4.03
C PRO A 4 9.33 -7.20 3.55
N ASP A 5 8.23 -7.03 2.82
CA ASP A 5 7.75 -5.78 2.28
C ASP A 5 6.24 -5.83 2.09
N ILE A 6 5.62 -4.65 2.01
CA ILE A 6 4.19 -4.48 1.80
C ILE A 6 3.98 -3.47 0.68
N GLU A 7 3.14 -3.80 -0.30
CA GLU A 7 2.66 -2.89 -1.33
C GLU A 7 1.13 -2.83 -1.36
N ILE A 8 0.61 -1.62 -1.17
CA ILE A 8 -0.83 -1.35 -1.29
C ILE A 8 -1.09 -0.20 -2.26
N TYR A 9 -2.22 -0.26 -2.95
CA TYR A 9 -2.69 0.73 -3.91
C TYR A 9 -3.90 1.45 -3.34
N LEU A 10 -3.81 2.75 -3.13
CA LEU A 10 -4.88 3.56 -2.60
C LEU A 10 -5.54 4.35 -3.74
N LYS A 11 -6.87 4.35 -3.76
CA LYS A 11 -7.63 5.13 -4.74
C LYS A 11 -7.36 6.61 -4.57
N ASP A 12 -7.12 7.30 -5.68
CA ASP A 12 -6.91 8.75 -5.77
C ASP A 12 -8.22 9.46 -5.40
N ALA A 13 -8.42 9.67 -4.10
CA ALA A 13 -9.54 10.36 -3.47
C ALA A 13 -9.02 11.51 -2.58
N ASP A 14 -8.12 12.31 -3.13
CA ASP A 14 -7.42 13.42 -2.44
C ASP A 14 -6.49 12.97 -1.29
N VAL A 15 -6.17 11.68 -1.20
CA VAL A 15 -5.13 11.16 -0.29
C VAL A 15 -3.75 11.52 -0.85
N ASP A 16 -3.08 12.44 -0.18
CA ASP A 16 -1.71 12.83 -0.46
C ASP A 16 -0.71 12.22 0.53
N HIS A 17 0.58 12.45 0.28
CA HIS A 17 1.67 11.97 1.13
C HIS A 17 1.58 12.50 2.58
N LYS A 18 0.87 13.61 2.85
CA LYS A 18 0.72 14.14 4.21
C LYS A 18 -0.31 13.34 5.00
N ALA A 19 -1.43 12.98 4.37
CA ALA A 19 -2.41 12.06 4.97
C ALA A 19 -1.74 10.71 5.29
N ILE A 20 -0.93 10.20 4.36
CA ILE A 20 -0.11 9.00 4.57
C ILE A 20 0.88 9.21 5.73
N ALA A 21 1.58 10.34 5.78
CA ALA A 21 2.53 10.63 6.84
C ALA A 21 1.90 10.66 8.23
N ALA A 22 0.69 11.22 8.35
CA ALA A 22 -0.04 11.28 9.60
C ALA A 22 -0.42 9.87 10.07
N TRP A 23 -1.01 9.07 9.19
CA TRP A 23 -1.39 7.69 9.50
C TRP A 23 -0.18 6.81 9.84
N LEU A 24 0.88 6.83 9.02
CA LEU A 24 2.11 6.08 9.31
C LEU A 24 2.80 6.59 10.58
N GLY A 25 2.67 7.90 10.87
CA GLY A 25 3.06 8.53 12.12
C GLY A 25 2.48 7.85 13.36
N GLU A 26 1.19 7.50 13.30
CA GLU A 26 0.48 6.81 14.37
C GLU A 26 0.75 5.30 14.39
N ALA A 27 0.85 4.67 13.23
CA ALA A 27 0.99 3.22 13.11
C ALA A 27 2.41 2.70 13.33
N LEU A 28 3.42 3.41 12.82
CA LEU A 28 4.84 3.02 12.83
C LEU A 28 5.68 3.94 13.72
N GLY A 29 5.30 5.22 13.81
CA GLY A 29 6.08 6.27 14.43
C GLY A 29 6.37 7.42 13.46
N PRO A 30 6.97 8.51 13.94
CA PRO A 30 7.09 9.75 13.18
C PRO A 30 7.79 9.54 11.83
N CYS A 31 7.21 10.17 10.79
CA CYS A 31 7.83 10.21 9.47
C CYS A 31 8.96 11.25 9.44
N SER A 32 10.06 10.91 8.79
CA SER A 32 11.06 11.89 8.36
C SER A 32 10.48 12.85 7.33
N ASP A 33 11.22 13.91 7.01
CA ASP A 33 10.88 14.78 5.88
C ASP A 33 10.75 13.95 4.59
N TRP A 34 9.68 14.22 3.85
CA TRP A 34 9.44 13.58 2.56
C TRP A 34 10.31 14.23 1.50
N VAL A 35 11.08 13.40 0.79
CA VAL A 35 11.95 13.83 -0.30
C VAL A 35 11.36 13.35 -1.62
N GLN A 36 11.04 14.31 -2.50
CA GLN A 36 10.62 13.99 -3.86
C GLN A 36 11.83 13.56 -4.71
N LYS A 37 11.72 12.39 -5.35
CA LYS A 37 12.67 11.88 -6.34
C LYS A 37 11.91 11.50 -7.61
N GLY A 38 11.95 12.40 -8.60
CA GLY A 38 11.15 12.27 -9.82
C GLY A 38 9.66 12.32 -9.51
N GLN A 39 8.95 11.24 -9.86
CA GLN A 39 7.51 11.09 -9.56
C GLN A 39 7.23 10.48 -8.19
N THR A 40 8.24 9.87 -7.55
CA THR A 40 8.08 9.25 -6.22
C THR A 40 8.40 10.21 -5.10
N TRP A 41 7.79 9.96 -3.95
CA TRP A 41 8.10 10.60 -2.67
C TRP A 41 8.62 9.53 -1.73
N LYS A 42 9.68 9.84 -0.98
CA LYS A 42 10.29 8.87 -0.04
C LYS A 42 10.44 9.49 1.34
N CYS A 43 10.19 8.68 2.36
CA CYS A 43 10.48 9.04 3.75
C CYS A 43 10.82 7.77 4.55
N THR A 44 11.05 7.95 5.85
CA THR A 44 11.19 6.84 6.80
C THR A 44 10.19 7.05 7.92
N ALA A 45 9.34 6.06 8.21
CA ALA A 45 8.34 6.10 9.29
C ALA A 45 8.72 5.07 10.36
N GLY A 46 9.05 5.51 11.57
CA GLY A 46 9.44 4.59 12.65
C GLY A 46 10.65 3.69 12.33
N GLY A 47 11.51 4.11 11.39
CA GLY A 47 12.63 3.29 10.89
C GLY A 47 12.32 2.45 9.64
N VAL A 48 11.06 2.38 9.21
CA VAL A 48 10.65 1.69 7.99
C VAL A 48 10.80 2.60 6.77
N PRO A 49 11.53 2.19 5.71
CA PRO A 49 11.57 2.93 4.45
C PRO A 49 10.20 2.93 3.77
N VAL A 50 9.75 4.12 3.37
CA VAL A 50 8.45 4.34 2.73
C VAL A 50 8.66 4.97 1.36
N THR A 51 8.01 4.41 0.34
CA THR A 51 7.89 5.03 -0.99
C THR A 51 6.43 5.25 -1.32
N TRP A 52 6.10 6.48 -1.73
CA TRP A 52 4.79 6.87 -2.23
C TRP A 52 4.90 7.27 -3.70
N LEU A 53 4.12 6.61 -4.55
CA LEU A 53 4.02 6.91 -5.96
C LEU A 53 2.59 7.34 -6.30
N PRO A 54 2.33 8.65 -6.43
CA PRO A 54 1.03 9.13 -6.87
C PRO A 54 0.75 8.70 -8.32
N LYS A 55 -0.50 8.34 -8.61
CA LYS A 55 -0.98 7.92 -9.94
C LYS A 55 -0.10 6.84 -10.58
N ALA A 56 0.32 5.86 -9.77
CA ALA A 56 1.05 4.68 -10.22
C ALA A 56 0.31 3.96 -11.35
N VAL A 57 -1.01 3.77 -11.21
CA VAL A 57 -1.86 3.16 -12.23
C VAL A 57 -3.19 3.91 -12.33
N GLY A 58 -3.35 4.75 -13.36
CA GLY A 58 -4.59 5.50 -13.59
C GLY A 58 -4.97 6.40 -12.40
N LYS A 59 -5.95 5.97 -11.61
CA LYS A 59 -6.44 6.65 -10.39
C LYS A 59 -5.97 5.98 -9.09
N TRP A 60 -4.85 5.27 -9.13
CA TRP A 60 -4.32 4.52 -7.98
C TRP A 60 -2.92 5.00 -7.62
N ASN A 61 -2.71 5.28 -6.35
CA ASN A 61 -1.43 5.66 -5.78
C ASN A 61 -0.80 4.41 -5.14
N SER A 62 0.47 4.11 -5.40
CA SER A 62 1.18 3.01 -4.73
C SER A 62 1.84 3.52 -3.45
N LEU A 63 1.67 2.76 -2.37
CA LEU A 63 2.40 2.88 -1.13
C LEU A 63 3.21 1.60 -0.91
N TYR A 64 4.52 1.76 -0.81
CA TYR A 64 5.44 0.67 -0.60
C TYR A 64 6.20 0.84 0.72
N LEU A 65 6.18 -0.21 1.55
CA LEU A 65 6.87 -0.29 2.83
C LEU A 65 7.91 -1.41 2.75
N GLU A 66 9.19 -1.06 2.76
CA GLU A 66 10.29 -2.00 2.53
C GLU A 66 10.84 -2.51 3.87
N SER A 67 10.02 -3.24 4.65
CA SER A 67 10.44 -3.82 5.93
C SER A 67 9.48 -4.90 6.46
N ASP A 68 10.04 -5.91 7.13
CA ASP A 68 9.30 -6.88 7.96
C ASP A 68 8.98 -6.36 9.38
N GLN A 69 9.47 -5.17 9.73
CA GLN A 69 9.26 -4.53 11.03
C GLN A 69 7.97 -3.69 11.09
N THR A 70 7.02 -3.95 10.19
CA THR A 70 5.69 -3.33 10.24
C THR A 70 4.79 -4.06 11.24
N PRO A 71 3.72 -3.41 11.75
CA PRO A 71 2.74 -4.05 12.63
C PRO A 71 1.77 -4.97 11.87
N TRP A 72 1.84 -4.98 10.54
CA TRP A 72 0.99 -5.78 9.66
C TRP A 72 1.74 -7.06 9.26
N ASP A 73 1.02 -8.18 9.24
CA ASP A 73 1.63 -9.45 8.85
C ASP A 73 1.78 -9.59 7.33
N ASP A 74 0.87 -8.96 6.57
CA ASP A 74 0.83 -9.00 5.11
C ASP A 74 0.19 -7.74 4.49
N ASP A 75 0.16 -7.70 3.15
CA ASP A 75 -0.44 -6.62 2.36
C ASP A 75 -1.93 -6.41 2.70
N ILE A 76 -2.68 -7.49 2.95
CA ILE A 76 -4.11 -7.44 3.27
C ILE A 76 -4.33 -6.76 4.63
N ALA A 77 -3.55 -7.15 5.63
CA ALA A 77 -3.60 -6.55 6.97
C ALA A 77 -3.28 -5.05 6.92
N CYS A 78 -2.30 -4.65 6.10
CA CYS A 78 -1.99 -3.25 5.86
C CYS A 78 -3.12 -2.52 5.12
N ALA A 79 -3.68 -3.12 4.06
CA ALA A 79 -4.77 -2.54 3.29
C ALA A 79 -6.01 -2.28 4.16
N ARG A 80 -6.34 -3.20 5.06
CA ARG A 80 -7.41 -3.04 6.05
C ARG A 80 -7.16 -1.88 7.00
N ALA A 81 -5.94 -1.75 7.51
CA ALA A 81 -5.57 -0.66 8.41
C ALA A 81 -5.58 0.70 7.68
N ALA A 82 -5.09 0.75 6.44
CA ALA A 82 -5.14 1.92 5.58
C ALA A 82 -6.60 2.34 5.30
N PHE A 83 -7.47 1.39 4.94
CA PHE A 83 -8.90 1.66 4.76
C PHE A 83 -9.53 2.20 6.04
N ALA A 84 -9.26 1.58 7.20
CA ALA A 84 -9.79 2.03 8.48
C ALA A 84 -9.38 3.47 8.83
N ALA A 85 -8.13 3.84 8.57
CA ALA A 85 -7.60 5.18 8.89
C ALA A 85 -7.97 6.25 7.87
N LEU A 86 -7.94 5.93 6.58
CA LEU A 86 -8.05 6.90 5.48
C LEU A 86 -9.43 6.90 4.82
N GLN A 87 -10.25 5.87 5.05
CA GLN A 87 -11.59 5.70 4.46
C GLN A 87 -11.58 5.78 2.93
N VAL A 88 -10.52 5.28 2.29
CA VAL A 88 -10.39 5.18 0.84
C VAL A 88 -10.26 3.75 0.40
N GLU A 89 -10.81 3.41 -0.76
CA GLU A 89 -10.66 2.08 -1.35
C GLU A 89 -9.17 1.72 -1.51
N VAL A 90 -8.80 0.55 -1.03
CA VAL A 90 -7.43 0.02 -1.09
C VAL A 90 -7.41 -1.28 -1.86
N ARG A 91 -6.36 -1.50 -2.64
CA ARG A 91 -6.10 -2.76 -3.35
C ARG A 91 -4.73 -3.29 -2.97
N CYS A 92 -4.59 -4.60 -2.90
CA CYS A 92 -3.32 -5.26 -2.63
C CYS A 92 -3.27 -6.64 -3.29
N ALA A 93 -2.07 -7.21 -3.38
CA ALA A 93 -1.91 -8.59 -3.83
C ALA A 93 -2.52 -9.56 -2.79
N PRO A 94 -3.09 -10.70 -3.20
CA PRO A 94 -3.65 -11.71 -2.30
C PRO A 94 -2.58 -12.50 -1.53
N GLY A 95 -1.29 -12.25 -1.77
CA GLY A 95 -0.15 -12.85 -1.09
C GLY A 95 1.17 -12.46 -1.75
N SER A 96 2.31 -12.90 -1.18
CA SER A 96 3.62 -12.71 -1.80
C SER A 96 3.65 -13.41 -3.16
N TRP A 97 4.02 -12.66 -4.20
CA TRP A 97 4.21 -13.18 -5.55
C TRP A 97 5.07 -14.46 -5.51
N VAL A 98 4.49 -15.60 -5.86
CA VAL A 98 5.20 -16.85 -6.06
C VAL A 98 5.53 -16.93 -7.54
N GLU A 99 6.82 -16.90 -7.89
CA GLU A 99 7.31 -16.95 -9.29
C GLU A 99 6.81 -18.20 -10.07
N GLU A 100 6.28 -19.21 -9.38
CA GLU A 100 5.77 -20.46 -9.94
C GLU A 100 4.30 -20.37 -10.41
N GLU A 101 3.53 -19.36 -9.96
CA GLU A 101 2.17 -19.08 -10.44
C GLU A 101 2.23 -18.07 -11.60
N GLY A 102 2.25 -18.60 -12.82
CA GLY A 102 2.34 -17.83 -14.06
C GLY A 102 1.22 -16.80 -14.28
N GLU A 103 1.29 -16.14 -15.45
CA GLU A 103 0.50 -14.99 -15.95
C GLU A 103 -1.00 -14.89 -15.58
N GLU A 104 -1.67 -15.95 -15.15
CA GLU A 104 -3.08 -15.93 -14.67
C GLU A 104 -3.26 -15.31 -13.27
N SER A 105 -2.29 -15.40 -12.36
CA SER A 105 -2.42 -14.84 -11.00
C SER A 105 -2.08 -13.33 -10.93
N ALA A 106 -1.49 -12.76 -11.99
CA ALA A 106 -1.05 -11.36 -12.04
C ALA A 106 -2.20 -10.34 -12.01
N ASP A 107 -3.40 -10.75 -12.41
CA ASP A 107 -4.59 -9.90 -12.43
C ASP A 107 -5.46 -10.06 -11.16
N THR A 108 -5.09 -10.93 -10.21
CA THR A 108 -5.90 -11.16 -9.00
C THR A 108 -5.48 -10.24 -7.87
N TRP A 109 -6.42 -9.46 -7.36
CA TRP A 109 -6.20 -8.46 -6.31
C TRP A 109 -7.25 -8.57 -5.22
N ILE A 110 -6.91 -8.16 -4.00
CA ILE A 110 -7.87 -7.96 -2.91
C ILE A 110 -8.25 -6.50 -2.88
N ARG A 111 -9.54 -6.20 -2.98
CA ARG A 111 -10.13 -4.87 -2.79
C ARG A 111 -10.69 -4.79 -1.37
N VAL A 112 -10.30 -3.74 -0.65
CA VAL A 112 -10.86 -3.37 0.64
C VAL A 112 -11.64 -2.07 0.46
N SER A 113 -12.95 -2.11 0.73
CA SER A 113 -13.85 -0.97 0.63
C SER A 113 -14.90 -0.98 1.74
N GLU A 114 -15.81 0.00 1.72
CA GLU A 114 -17.00 0.07 2.59
C GLU A 114 -17.93 -1.15 2.47
N GLU A 115 -17.86 -1.88 1.34
CA GLU A 115 -18.63 -3.10 1.09
C GLU A 115 -17.97 -4.35 1.73
N GLY A 116 -16.71 -4.22 2.18
CA GLY A 116 -15.92 -5.29 2.76
C GLY A 116 -14.67 -5.61 1.93
N GLU A 117 -14.18 -6.84 2.12
CA GLU A 117 -13.01 -7.38 1.46
C GLU A 117 -13.46 -8.33 0.35
N GLU A 118 -13.07 -8.06 -0.89
CA GLU A 118 -13.45 -8.86 -2.05
C GLU A 118 -12.25 -9.14 -2.96
N GLN A 119 -12.16 -10.36 -3.48
CA GLN A 119 -11.19 -10.69 -4.52
C GLN A 119 -11.70 -10.21 -5.88
N ILE A 120 -10.91 -9.38 -6.56
CA ILE A 120 -11.24 -8.78 -7.85
C ILE A 120 -10.19 -9.13 -8.90
N THR A 121 -10.59 -9.04 -10.16
CA THR A 121 -9.65 -9.04 -11.29
C THR A 121 -9.36 -7.59 -11.68
N TRP A 122 -8.12 -7.13 -11.51
CA TRP A 122 -7.70 -5.78 -11.88
C TRP A 122 -6.68 -5.81 -13.01
N ARG A 123 -7.16 -5.57 -14.24
CA ARG A 123 -6.31 -5.41 -15.42
C ARG A 123 -5.82 -3.97 -15.51
N THR A 124 -4.50 -3.79 -15.45
CA THR A 124 -3.85 -2.48 -15.56
C THR A 124 -3.49 -2.09 -17.00
N SER A 125 -3.96 -2.87 -17.99
CA SER A 125 -3.74 -2.72 -19.44
C SER A 125 -4.31 -1.44 -20.03
#